data_AF-A0A2V8MIC6-F1
#
_entry.id   AF-A0A2V8MIC6-F1
#
_cell.length_a   1.000
_cell.length_b   1.000
_cell.length_c   1.000
_cell.angle_alpha   90.00
_cell.angle_beta   90.00
_cell.angle_gamma   90.00
#
_symmetry.space_group_name_H-M   'P 1'
#
loop_
_entity.id
_entity.type
_entity.pdbx_description
1 polymer ?
#
loop_
_entity_poly.entity_id
_entity_poly.type
_entity_poly.pdbx_seq_one_letter_code
_entity_poly.pdbx_strand_id
1 'polypeptide(L)'
;MTASDTIAAISTPPGEGAIALVRISGVNAIEIGDKVFRGRELPSRFASHVQHLGEIFSAENQLIDQALLSVHRAPASYTGEDLVEISCHGGTLVSAKVLEACLRAGATAARPGEFTERAFLNGKMDLTQA
;
A
#
# COMPACT_ATOMS: atom_id res chain seq x y z
N MET A 1 5.80 -18.64 8.75
CA MET A 1 5.49 -17.41 7.99
C MET A 1 5.58 -17.79 6.53
N THR A 2 4.44 -17.99 5.88
CA THR A 2 4.41 -18.39 4.48
C THR A 2 4.84 -17.21 3.62
N ALA A 3 5.73 -17.43 2.66
CA ALA A 3 6.22 -16.45 1.68
C ALA A 3 5.12 -15.95 0.71
N SER A 4 3.85 -15.97 1.14
CA SER A 4 2.64 -15.74 0.35
C SER A 4 1.79 -14.58 0.89
N ASP A 5 2.17 -13.97 2.03
CA ASP A 5 1.31 -12.97 2.66
C ASP A 5 1.59 -11.57 2.11
N THR A 6 0.55 -10.93 1.59
CA THR A 6 0.58 -9.51 1.20
C THR A 6 0.28 -8.66 2.43
N ILE A 7 1.19 -7.76 2.79
CA ILE A 7 1.11 -6.96 4.02
C ILE A 7 0.72 -5.53 3.73
N ALA A 8 0.05 -4.88 4.69
CA ALA A 8 -0.25 -3.46 4.65
C ALA A 8 -0.01 -2.76 5.99
N ALA A 9 0.39 -1.48 5.95
CA ALA A 9 0.48 -0.60 7.12
C ALA A 9 0.44 0.88 6.75
N ILE A 10 0.10 1.73 7.72
CA ILE A 10 0.36 3.17 7.65
C ILE A 10 1.88 3.39 7.80
N SER A 11 2.48 4.08 6.83
CA SER A 11 3.93 4.30 6.71
C SER A 11 4.37 5.71 7.13
N THR A 12 3.44 6.59 7.47
CA THR A 12 3.71 7.92 8.04
C THR A 12 3.59 7.89 9.58
N PRO A 13 4.24 8.84 10.29
CA PRO A 13 4.07 8.96 11.74
C PRO A 13 2.59 9.09 12.15
N PRO A 14 2.21 8.59 13.35
CA PRO A 14 0.85 8.75 13.86
C PRO A 14 0.56 10.22 14.18
N GLY A 15 -0.69 10.65 13.95
CA GLY A 15 -1.15 12.01 14.21
C GLY A 15 -1.86 12.63 13.02
N GLU A 16 -2.09 13.94 13.11
CA GLU A 16 -2.70 14.71 12.03
C GLU A 16 -1.61 15.34 11.15
N GLY A 17 -1.80 15.23 9.84
CA GLY A 17 -0.98 15.88 8.83
C GLY A 17 -1.77 16.13 7.55
N ALA A 18 -1.16 16.77 6.56
CA ALA A 18 -1.80 16.95 5.27
C ALA A 18 -2.01 15.60 4.54
N ILE A 19 -1.03 14.70 4.66
CA ILE A 19 -0.99 13.41 3.94
C ILE A 19 -0.64 12.30 4.91
N ALA A 20 -1.28 11.14 4.74
CA ALA A 20 -0.85 9.87 5.30
C ALA A 20 -0.60 8.86 4.17
N LEU A 21 0.39 7.99 4.35
CA LEU A 21 0.74 6.95 3.38
C LEU A 21 0.30 5.59 3.90
N VAL A 22 -0.53 4.87 3.16
CA VAL A 22 -0.79 3.45 3.38
C VAL A 22 -0.04 2.66 2.32
N ARG A 23 0.82 1.74 2.75
CA ARG A 23 1.66 0.92 1.88
C ARG A 23 1.22 -0.52 1.92
N ILE A 24 1.20 -1.18 0.77
CA ILE A 24 0.86 -2.60 0.59
C ILE A 24 2.03 -3.26 -0.16
N SER A 25 2.52 -4.42 0.30
CA SER A 25 3.62 -5.16 -0.36
C SER A 25 3.33 -6.65 -0.40
N GLY A 26 3.56 -7.28 -1.55
CA GLY A 26 3.43 -8.73 -1.74
C GLY A 26 2.71 -9.10 -3.03
N VAL A 27 2.52 -10.40 -3.24
CA VAL A 27 2.06 -10.96 -4.52
C VAL A 27 0.68 -10.46 -4.96
N ASN A 28 -0.17 -10.06 -4.01
CA ASN A 28 -1.53 -9.58 -4.26
C ASN A 28 -1.64 -8.05 -4.10
N ALA A 29 -0.54 -7.30 -3.96
CA ALA A 29 -0.60 -5.86 -3.66
C ALA A 29 -1.39 -5.08 -4.73
N ILE A 30 -1.14 -5.39 -6.01
CA ILE A 30 -1.82 -4.76 -7.14
C ILE A 30 -3.31 -5.17 -7.20
N GLU A 31 -3.61 -6.45 -6.96
CA GLU A 31 -5.01 -6.95 -6.92
C GLU A 31 -5.81 -6.26 -5.80
N ILE A 32 -5.20 -6.08 -4.63
CA ILE A 32 -5.81 -5.33 -3.53
C ILE A 32 -6.04 -3.87 -3.94
N GLY A 33 -5.06 -3.25 -4.62
CA GLY A 33 -5.22 -1.94 -5.23
C GLY A 33 -6.45 -1.87 -6.14
N ASP A 34 -6.62 -2.83 -7.05
CA ASP A 34 -7.79 -2.91 -7.95
C ASP A 34 -9.12 -3.02 -7.20
N LYS A 35 -9.14 -3.70 -6.05
CA LYS A 35 -10.36 -3.85 -5.24
C LYS A 35 -10.76 -2.54 -4.56
N VAL A 36 -9.81 -1.79 -4.00
CA VAL A 36 -10.08 -0.61 -3.16
C VAL A 36 -10.12 0.71 -3.93
N PHE A 37 -9.45 0.81 -5.08
CA PHE A 37 -9.32 2.05 -5.84
C PHE A 37 -10.34 2.14 -6.98
N ARG A 38 -10.89 3.33 -7.18
CA ARG A 38 -11.70 3.70 -8.35
C ARG A 38 -11.12 4.95 -8.99
N GLY A 39 -10.85 4.86 -10.28
CA GLY A 39 -10.37 5.98 -11.08
C GLY A 39 -10.59 5.72 -12.56
N ARG A 40 -9.85 6.44 -13.42
CA ARG A 40 -9.97 6.28 -14.87
C ARG A 40 -9.63 4.86 -15.34
N GLU A 41 -8.64 4.23 -14.71
CA GLU A 41 -8.20 2.88 -14.97
C GLU A 41 -7.95 2.15 -13.65
N LEU A 42 -7.88 0.83 -13.70
CA LEU A 42 -7.51 0.00 -12.54
C LEU A 42 -5.98 0.07 -12.29
N PRO A 43 -5.54 0.06 -11.02
CA PRO A 43 -4.11 -0.01 -10.65
C PRO A 43 -3.28 -1.05 -11.42
N SER A 44 -3.82 -2.21 -11.75
CA SER A 44 -3.15 -3.23 -12.57
C SER A 44 -2.71 -2.73 -13.95
N ARG A 45 -3.36 -1.70 -14.48
CA ARG A 45 -3.03 -1.04 -15.76
C ARG A 45 -2.10 0.17 -15.62
N PHE A 46 -1.83 0.65 -14.41
CA PHE A 46 -1.01 1.84 -14.21
C PHE A 46 0.42 1.62 -14.66
N ALA A 47 1.05 2.66 -15.19
CA ALA A 47 2.50 2.64 -15.36
C ALA A 47 3.17 2.58 -13.97
N SER A 48 4.25 1.81 -13.85
CA SER A 48 4.97 1.73 -12.58
C SER A 48 5.59 3.10 -12.25
N HIS A 49 5.63 3.46 -10.96
CA HIS A 49 6.19 4.73 -10.46
C HIS A 49 5.46 6.00 -10.93
N VAL A 50 4.21 5.87 -11.36
CA VAL A 50 3.35 7.01 -11.72
C VAL A 50 2.22 7.11 -10.70
N GLN A 51 1.92 8.35 -10.27
CA GLN A 51 0.80 8.63 -9.39
C GLN A 51 -0.47 8.85 -10.19
N HIS A 52 -1.56 8.24 -9.73
CA HIS A 52 -2.88 8.36 -10.32
C HIS A 52 -3.86 8.87 -9.27
N LEU A 53 -4.62 9.92 -9.62
CA LEU A 53 -5.70 10.43 -8.81
C LEU A 53 -6.94 9.54 -8.96
N GLY A 54 -7.59 9.26 -7.83
CA GLY A 54 -8.87 8.60 -7.79
C GLY A 54 -9.45 8.59 -6.38
N GLU A 55 -10.27 7.58 -6.12
CA GLU A 55 -11.06 7.47 -4.92
C GLU A 55 -10.84 6.08 -4.28
N ILE A 56 -10.81 6.04 -2.95
CA ILE A 56 -10.70 4.80 -2.19
C ILE A 56 -12.06 4.46 -1.60
N PHE A 57 -12.47 3.20 -1.75
CA PHE A 57 -13.74 2.69 -1.28
C PHE A 57 -13.57 1.58 -0.25
N SER A 58 -14.52 1.50 0.69
CA SER A 58 -14.62 0.38 1.63
C SER A 58 -15.15 -0.89 0.94
N ALA A 59 -15.10 -2.03 1.63
CA ALA A 59 -15.67 -3.29 1.16
C ALA A 59 -17.19 -3.21 0.93
N GLU A 60 -17.86 -2.29 1.64
CA GLU A 60 -19.30 -1.99 1.52
C GLU A 60 -19.59 -0.94 0.43
N ASN A 61 -18.60 -0.62 -0.42
CA ASN A 61 -18.70 0.35 -1.50
C ASN A 61 -19.02 1.78 -1.03
N GLN A 62 -18.54 2.15 0.16
CA GLN A 62 -18.62 3.53 0.66
C GLN A 62 -17.34 4.30 0.33
N LEU A 63 -17.48 5.52 -0.17
CA LEU A 63 -16.33 6.41 -0.40
C LEU A 63 -15.65 6.73 0.93
N ILE A 64 -14.34 6.46 0.99
CA ILE A 64 -13.49 6.76 2.15
C ILE A 64 -12.78 8.10 1.94
N ASP A 65 -12.10 8.26 0.80
CA ASP A 65 -11.30 9.44 0.49
C ASP A 65 -10.99 9.59 -1.00
N GLN A 66 -10.64 10.80 -1.43
CA GLN A 66 -9.97 11.06 -2.69
C GLN A 66 -8.45 11.06 -2.44
N ALA A 67 -7.71 10.20 -3.16
CA ALA A 67 -6.31 9.92 -2.87
C ALA A 67 -5.47 9.75 -4.14
N LEU A 68 -4.15 9.82 -3.98
CA LEU A 68 -3.21 9.39 -5.02
C LEU A 68 -2.79 7.94 -4.76
N LEU A 69 -2.77 7.13 -5.81
CA LEU A 69 -2.24 5.76 -5.78
C LEU A 69 -1.09 5.61 -6.76
N SER A 70 0.01 4.96 -6.34
CA SER A 70 1.08 4.52 -7.22
C SER A 70 1.33 3.02 -7.11
N VAL A 71 1.71 2.41 -8.24
CA VAL A 71 2.12 1.01 -8.32
C VAL A 71 3.63 0.94 -8.57
N HIS A 72 4.31 0.08 -7.83
CA HIS A 72 5.74 -0.21 -7.95
C HIS A 72 5.89 -1.70 -8.21
N ARG A 73 6.15 -2.08 -9.46
CA ARG A 73 6.24 -3.49 -9.85
C ARG A 73 7.58 -4.09 -9.44
N ALA A 74 7.56 -5.34 -8.99
CA ALA A 74 8.76 -6.12 -8.74
C ALA A 74 9.66 -6.15 -9.99
N PRO A 75 11.00 -6.14 -9.83
CA PRO A 75 11.76 -5.99 -8.58
C PRO A 75 12.04 -4.51 -8.22
N ALA A 76 11.45 -3.56 -8.94
CA ALA A 76 11.70 -2.13 -8.81
C ALA A 76 10.76 -1.51 -7.76
N SER A 77 10.88 -1.95 -6.52
CA SER A 77 10.17 -1.39 -5.36
C SER A 77 11.06 -1.37 -4.13
N TYR A 78 10.58 -0.79 -3.01
CA TYR A 78 11.32 -0.77 -1.74
C TYR A 78 11.60 -2.18 -1.21
N THR A 79 10.58 -3.04 -1.18
CA THR A 79 10.69 -4.41 -0.69
C THR A 79 11.25 -5.37 -1.74
N GLY A 80 11.28 -4.99 -3.02
CA GLY A 80 11.57 -5.89 -4.14
C GLY A 80 10.37 -6.70 -4.62
N GLU A 81 9.23 -6.60 -3.94
CA GLU A 81 7.94 -7.21 -4.34
C GLU A 81 7.08 -6.22 -5.12
N ASP A 82 5.92 -6.66 -5.63
CA ASP A 82 4.90 -5.71 -6.05
C ASP A 82 4.44 -4.90 -4.84
N LEU A 83 4.33 -3.58 -5.03
CA LEU A 83 4.06 -2.63 -3.96
C LEU A 83 3.09 -1.56 -4.45
N VAL A 84 2.10 -1.26 -3.61
CA VAL A 84 1.12 -0.19 -3.84
C VAL A 84 1.25 0.83 -2.71
N GLU A 85 1.25 2.11 -3.07
CA GLU A 85 1.21 3.21 -2.10
C GLU A 85 -0.04 4.05 -2.33
N ILE A 86 -0.76 4.34 -1.24
CA ILE A 86 -1.96 5.17 -1.22
C ILE A 86 -1.65 6.39 -0.35
N SER A 87 -1.51 7.55 -0.97
CA SER A 87 -1.38 8.85 -0.30
C SER A 87 -2.76 9.46 -0.13
N CYS A 88 -3.36 9.29 1.05
CA CYS A 88 -4.65 9.83 1.43
C CYS A 88 -4.49 11.08 2.31
N HIS A 89 -5.59 11.76 2.64
CA HIS A 89 -5.57 12.85 3.61
C HIS A 89 -5.07 12.35 4.97
N GLY A 90 -4.22 13.16 5.62
CA GLY A 90 -3.49 12.77 6.83
C GLY A 90 -4.28 12.81 8.13
N GLY A 91 -5.61 12.68 8.07
CA GLY A 91 -6.44 12.53 9.26
C GLY A 91 -6.38 11.10 9.80
N THR A 92 -6.23 10.93 11.12
CA THR A 92 -6.14 9.61 11.79
C THR A 92 -7.28 8.66 11.41
N LEU A 93 -8.51 9.17 11.30
CA LEU A 93 -9.67 8.36 10.92
C LEU A 93 -9.60 7.91 9.45
N VAL A 94 -9.15 8.79 8.56
CA VAL A 94 -9.09 8.53 7.11
C VAL A 94 -8.05 7.45 6.83
N SER A 95 -6.82 7.63 7.32
CA SER A 95 -5.74 6.66 7.13
C SER A 95 -6.07 5.30 7.75
N ALA A 96 -6.74 5.26 8.90
CA ALA A 96 -7.21 4.02 9.52
C ALA A 96 -8.25 3.30 8.65
N LYS A 97 -9.21 4.04 8.07
CA LYS A 97 -10.22 3.46 7.15
C LYS A 97 -9.60 2.95 5.85
N VAL A 98 -8.63 3.66 5.28
CA VAL A 98 -7.90 3.22 4.09
C VAL A 98 -7.14 1.93 4.38
N LEU A 99 -6.44 1.85 5.52
CA LEU A 99 -5.78 0.61 5.96
C LEU A 99 -6.80 -0.52 6.13
N GLU A 100 -7.92 -0.27 6.82
CA GLU A 100 -8.98 -1.27 7.00
C GLU A 100 -9.52 -1.80 5.67
N ALA A 101 -9.73 -0.93 4.67
CA ALA A 101 -10.16 -1.34 3.35
C ALA A 101 -9.15 -2.29 2.68
N CYS A 102 -7.84 -2.01 2.81
CA CYS A 102 -6.79 -2.88 2.29
C CYS A 102 -6.76 -4.24 2.99
N LEU A 103 -6.94 -4.25 4.32
CA LEU A 103 -6.99 -5.49 5.11
C LEU A 103 -8.21 -6.34 4.72
N ARG A 104 -9.40 -5.73 4.61
CA ARG A 104 -10.63 -6.42 4.16
C ARG A 104 -10.52 -6.93 2.72
N ALA A 105 -9.72 -6.29 1.87
CA ALA A 105 -9.47 -6.71 0.50
C ALA A 105 -8.45 -7.85 0.34
N GLY A 106 -7.80 -8.28 1.44
CA GLY A 106 -6.92 -9.45 1.49
C GLY A 106 -5.51 -9.20 2.01
N ALA A 107 -5.16 -7.98 2.43
CA ALA A 107 -3.88 -7.74 3.10
C ALA A 107 -3.92 -8.21 4.56
N THR A 108 -2.74 -8.53 5.10
CA THR A 108 -2.53 -8.71 6.54
C THR A 108 -1.79 -7.51 7.13
N ALA A 109 -2.01 -7.18 8.39
CA ALA A 109 -1.26 -6.10 9.03
C ALA A 109 0.23 -6.44 9.12
N ALA A 110 1.10 -5.54 8.65
CA ALA A 110 2.55 -5.73 8.71
C ALA A 110 3.04 -5.71 10.17
N ARG A 111 4.04 -6.55 10.47
CA ARG A 111 4.79 -6.48 11.73
C ARG A 111 5.77 -5.29 11.73
N PRO A 112 6.22 -4.82 12.91
CA PRO A 112 7.29 -3.84 12.99
C PRO A 112 8.53 -4.28 12.20
N GLY A 113 9.01 -3.41 11.31
CA GLY A 113 10.20 -3.67 10.49
C GLY A 113 10.00 -4.60 9.29
N GLU A 114 8.80 -5.16 9.07
CA GLU A 114 8.60 -6.23 8.08
C GLU A 114 8.87 -5.78 6.63
N PHE A 115 8.56 -4.53 6.26
CA PHE A 115 8.90 -4.02 4.92
C PHE A 115 10.42 -3.99 4.70
N THR A 116 11.19 -3.54 5.69
CA THR A 116 12.66 -3.48 5.63
C THR A 116 13.28 -4.87 5.70
N GLU A 117 12.72 -5.77 6.52
CA GLU A 117 13.07 -7.19 6.56
C GLU A 117 12.95 -7.82 5.17
N ARG A 118 11.83 -7.60 4.47
CA ARG A 118 11.63 -8.10 3.10
C ARG A 118 12.59 -7.46 2.10
N ALA A 119 12.87 -6.17 2.22
CA ALA A 119 13.84 -5.49 1.38
C ALA A 119 15.24 -6.11 1.50
N PHE A 120 15.69 -6.38 2.73
CA PHE A 120 16.94 -7.10 2.99
C PHE A 120 16.93 -8.52 2.39
N LEU A 121 15.88 -9.30 2.64
CA LEU A 121 15.75 -10.68 2.13
C LEU A 121 15.72 -10.74 0.58
N ASN A 122 15.19 -9.71 -0.07
CA ASN A 122 15.16 -9.59 -1.53
C ASN A 122 16.40 -8.89 -2.11
N GLY A 123 17.44 -8.67 -1.30
CA GLY A 123 18.72 -8.11 -1.76
C GLY A 123 18.64 -6.64 -2.20
N LYS A 124 17.62 -5.90 -1.73
CA LYS A 124 17.48 -4.46 -2.01
C LYS A 124 18.45 -3.60 -1.20
N MET A 125 18.90 -4.13 -0.07
CA MET A 125 19.84 -3.50 0.85
C MET A 125 20.58 -4.57 1.66
N ASP A 126 21.73 -4.22 2.22
CA ASP A 126 22.44 -5.06 3.20
C ASP A 126 21.97 -4.80 4.64
N LEU A 127 22.47 -5.59 5.60
CA LEU A 127 22.07 -5.50 7.00
C LEU A 127 22.53 -4.19 7.68
N THR A 128 23.56 -3.53 7.17
CA THR A 128 24.03 -2.25 7.73
C THR A 128 23.18 -1.07 7.27
N GLN A 129 22.48 -1.24 6.14
CA GLN A 129 21.53 -0.28 5.59
C GLN A 129 20.10 -0.46 6.13
N ALA A 130 19.74 -1.67 6.56
CA ALA A 130 18.43 -2.04 7.11
C ALA A 130 18.21 -1.50 8.54
#